data_AF-S8DYQ5-F1
#
_entry.id   AF-S8DYQ5-F1
#
_cell.length_a   1.000
_cell.length_b   1.000
_cell.length_c   1.000
_cell.angle_alpha   90.00
_cell.angle_beta   90.00
_cell.angle_gamma   90.00
#
_symmetry.space_group_name_H-M   'P 1'
#
loop_
_entity.id
_entity.type
_entity.pdbx_description
1 polymer ?
#
loop_
_entity_poly.entity_id
_entity_poly.type
_entity_poly.pdbx_seq_one_letter_code
_entity_poly.pdbx_strand_id
1 'polypeptide(L)'
;EAWLLENGHKIRLLSKDARHHSHAPRTAHNMSSSSLRKKSDISLISKVRVGFLRRFLVNLQEVLLNTKLSFLFVAIPLAIAARRWGYPNAWVFALSMIGLTPLAERLSFLTEQLAFCTGPTVGGLLNATCGNATELVIAIFALVHGKEQVVKFSLLGSILSNLLLVLGTSLFCGGLVNIFDEQKFDRRQADVNTLLLLLGLLCHVMPLTFRLTGKSPEITAVGTLRLSRAGCIIMLVAYVAYLVCQLWTHRQLFEAEEGEEDGDVPSEGEESPVIGFWSGIIWLILATCTVALLSQYVVATIEVS
;
A
#
# COMPACT_ATOMS: atom_id res chain seq x y z
N GLU A 1 -21.21 -43.80 36.96
CA GLU A 1 -21.33 -45.28 37.00
C GLU A 1 -22.37 -45.68 35.96
N ALA A 2 -21.92 -46.27 34.84
CA ALA A 2 -22.25 -47.64 34.39
C ALA A 2 -23.78 -47.81 34.14
N TRP A 3 -24.25 -48.12 32.93
CA TRP A 3 -23.98 -49.38 32.23
C TRP A 3 -24.21 -49.29 30.71
N LEU A 4 -23.22 -49.81 29.98
CA LEU A 4 -23.32 -50.35 28.63
C LEU A 4 -24.20 -51.62 28.65
N LEU A 5 -25.01 -51.85 27.62
CA LEU A 5 -25.13 -53.17 27.02
C LEU A 5 -25.41 -53.10 25.52
N GLU A 6 -24.63 -53.94 24.85
CA GLU A 6 -24.39 -54.17 23.44
C GLU A 6 -25.37 -55.21 22.87
N ASN A 7 -25.30 -55.40 21.55
CA ASN A 7 -25.95 -56.41 20.69
C ASN A 7 -27.27 -55.94 20.05
N GLY A 8 -27.46 -55.95 18.72
CA GLY A 8 -26.71 -56.50 17.61
C GLY A 8 -27.73 -56.86 16.52
N HIS A 9 -27.48 -56.53 15.26
CA HIS A 9 -27.79 -57.40 14.10
C HIS A 9 -27.39 -56.73 12.78
N LYS A 10 -26.48 -57.41 12.07
CA LYS A 10 -26.18 -57.20 10.65
C LYS A 10 -27.37 -57.66 9.80
N ILE A 11 -27.79 -56.84 8.84
CA ILE A 11 -28.27 -57.32 7.54
C ILE A 11 -27.63 -56.47 6.43
N ARG A 12 -26.70 -57.09 5.70
CA ARG A 12 -26.26 -56.65 4.37
C ARG A 12 -27.35 -57.05 3.36
N LEU A 13 -27.76 -56.12 2.51
CA LEU A 13 -28.36 -56.47 1.21
C LEU A 13 -27.70 -55.60 0.13
N LEU A 14 -26.94 -56.30 -0.71
CA LEU A 14 -26.32 -55.85 -1.96
C LEU A 14 -27.32 -56.02 -3.10
N SER A 15 -27.48 -55.00 -3.95
CA SER A 15 -27.83 -55.13 -5.37
C SER A 15 -27.42 -53.81 -6.06
N LYS A 16 -26.25 -53.73 -6.72
CA LYS A 16 -25.85 -54.17 -8.07
C LYS A 16 -26.24 -53.18 -9.18
N ASP A 17 -25.18 -52.50 -9.67
CA ASP A 17 -24.88 -51.96 -11.00
C ASP A 17 -25.98 -51.32 -11.88
N ALA A 18 -25.74 -50.05 -12.24
CA ALA A 18 -25.89 -49.57 -13.61
C ALA A 18 -24.98 -48.34 -13.87
N ARG A 19 -23.96 -48.54 -14.71
CA ARG A 19 -23.16 -47.50 -15.37
C ARG A 19 -23.99 -46.89 -16.50
N HIS A 20 -24.08 -45.56 -16.59
CA HIS A 20 -24.28 -44.88 -17.87
C HIS A 20 -23.64 -43.49 -17.87
N HIS A 21 -22.66 -43.32 -18.77
CA HIS A 21 -22.14 -42.04 -19.23
C HIS A 21 -23.25 -41.21 -19.89
N SER A 22 -23.32 -39.92 -19.58
CA SER A 22 -23.97 -38.94 -20.44
C SER A 22 -23.09 -37.69 -20.57
N HIS A 23 -22.46 -37.57 -21.74
CA HIS A 23 -21.83 -36.35 -22.22
C HIS A 23 -22.91 -35.29 -22.44
N ALA A 24 -22.84 -34.18 -21.68
CA ALA A 24 -23.60 -32.98 -21.97
C ALA A 24 -22.82 -32.10 -22.99
N PRO A 25 -23.45 -31.60 -24.07
CA PRO A 25 -22.78 -30.77 -25.05
C PRO A 25 -22.57 -29.36 -24.49
N ARG A 26 -21.31 -28.90 -24.48
CA ARG A 26 -20.95 -27.52 -24.13
C ARG A 26 -21.46 -26.57 -25.23
N THR A 27 -22.57 -25.89 -24.98
CA THR A 27 -23.04 -24.77 -25.80
C THR A 27 -22.15 -23.54 -25.54
N ALA A 28 -21.71 -22.90 -26.63
CA ALA A 28 -20.75 -21.80 -26.66
C ALA A 28 -21.31 -20.44 -26.17
N HIS A 29 -22.34 -20.43 -25.33
CA HIS A 29 -23.05 -19.21 -24.93
C HIS A 29 -22.88 -18.93 -23.44
N ASN A 30 -21.65 -18.60 -23.04
CA ASN A 30 -21.35 -17.76 -21.88
C ASN A 30 -19.87 -17.36 -21.85
N MET A 31 -19.35 -16.88 -22.99
CA MET A 31 -18.07 -16.18 -22.96
C MET A 31 -18.32 -14.77 -22.44
N SER A 32 -18.16 -14.60 -21.12
CA SER A 32 -18.11 -13.29 -20.48
C SER A 32 -17.06 -12.43 -21.19
N SER A 33 -17.40 -11.17 -21.47
CA SER A 33 -16.58 -10.18 -22.18
C SER A 33 -15.21 -9.95 -21.53
N SER A 34 -15.04 -10.29 -20.25
CA SER A 34 -13.77 -10.30 -19.53
C SER A 34 -12.79 -11.37 -20.03
N SER A 35 -13.29 -12.56 -20.44
CA SER A 35 -12.46 -13.66 -20.95
C SER A 35 -11.92 -13.38 -22.35
N LEU A 36 -12.67 -12.61 -23.15
CA LEU A 36 -12.25 -12.19 -24.48
C LEU A 36 -11.16 -11.11 -24.41
N ARG A 37 -11.22 -10.22 -23.42
CA ARG A 37 -10.19 -9.19 -23.16
C ARG A 37 -8.85 -9.82 -22.73
N LYS A 38 -8.89 -10.82 -21.83
CA LYS A 38 -7.68 -11.53 -21.39
C LYS A 38 -7.01 -12.32 -22.53
N LYS A 39 -7.79 -12.88 -23.46
CA LYS A 39 -7.26 -13.60 -24.65
C LYS A 39 -6.73 -12.66 -25.75
N SER A 40 -7.36 -11.51 -25.98
CA SER A 40 -6.91 -10.56 -27.00
C SER A 40 -5.59 -9.88 -26.62
N ASP A 41 -5.42 -9.52 -25.35
CA ASP A 41 -4.21 -8.82 -24.86
C ASP A 41 -2.99 -9.74 -24.84
N ILE A 42 -3.18 -11.03 -24.53
CA ILE A 42 -2.15 -12.07 -24.63
C ILE A 42 -1.73 -12.33 -26.09
N SER A 43 -2.64 -12.14 -27.05
CA SER A 43 -2.37 -12.40 -28.47
C SER A 43 -1.52 -11.33 -29.16
N LEU A 44 -1.57 -10.08 -28.69
CA LEU A 44 -0.76 -8.98 -29.27
C LEU A 44 0.72 -9.07 -28.87
N ILE A 45 1.01 -9.62 -27.69
CA ILE A 45 2.38 -9.80 -27.16
C ILE A 45 3.03 -11.08 -27.70
N SER A 46 2.23 -11.99 -28.26
CA SER A 46 2.69 -13.25 -28.86
C SER A 46 3.61 -13.07 -30.08
N LYS A 47 3.72 -11.87 -30.65
CA LYS A 47 4.53 -11.60 -31.85
C LYS A 47 5.99 -11.21 -31.57
N VAL A 48 6.41 -11.11 -30.32
CA VAL A 48 7.79 -10.72 -29.98
C VAL A 48 8.70 -11.95 -29.95
N ARG A 49 9.60 -12.04 -30.93
CA ARG A 49 10.49 -13.19 -31.21
C ARG A 49 11.62 -13.38 -30.18
N VAL A 50 11.80 -12.46 -29.23
CA VAL A 50 12.87 -12.49 -28.21
C VAL A 50 12.26 -12.70 -26.82
N GLY A 51 12.52 -13.86 -26.21
CA GLY A 51 11.92 -14.25 -24.92
C GLY A 51 12.29 -13.35 -23.72
N PHE A 52 13.39 -12.59 -23.81
CA PHE A 52 13.74 -11.56 -22.83
C PHE A 52 12.85 -10.32 -22.97
N LEU A 53 12.69 -9.81 -24.19
CA LEU A 53 11.86 -8.63 -24.46
C LEU A 53 10.38 -8.91 -24.17
N ARG A 54 9.90 -10.13 -24.44
CA ARG A 54 8.55 -10.56 -24.04
C ARG A 54 8.36 -10.51 -22.52
N ARG A 55 9.31 -11.05 -21.74
CA ARG A 55 9.27 -11.00 -20.26
C ARG A 55 9.34 -9.56 -19.74
N PHE A 56 10.19 -8.73 -20.34
CA PHE A 56 10.29 -7.31 -19.99
C PHE A 56 9.00 -6.55 -20.30
N LEU A 57 8.39 -6.76 -21.48
CA LEU A 57 7.14 -6.09 -21.87
C LEU A 57 5.94 -6.56 -21.05
N VAL A 58 5.88 -7.84 -20.67
CA VAL A 58 4.87 -8.35 -19.74
C VAL A 58 5.05 -7.71 -18.36
N ASN A 59 6.28 -7.66 -17.82
CA ASN A 59 6.55 -6.98 -16.56
C ASN A 59 6.25 -5.47 -16.64
N LEU A 60 6.56 -4.83 -17.77
CA LEU A 60 6.27 -3.41 -18.02
C LEU A 60 4.76 -3.15 -18.01
N GLN A 61 3.99 -3.99 -18.70
CA GLN A 61 2.53 -3.88 -18.73
C GLN A 61 1.93 -4.12 -17.35
N GLU A 62 2.42 -5.11 -16.61
CA GLU A 62 1.94 -5.40 -15.26
C GLU A 62 2.24 -4.25 -14.29
N VAL A 63 3.45 -3.69 -14.37
CA VAL A 63 3.89 -2.61 -13.49
C VAL A 63 3.30 -1.26 -13.89
N LEU A 64 3.10 -0.93 -15.16
CA LEU A 64 2.68 0.42 -15.56
C LEU A 64 1.24 0.52 -16.07
N LEU A 65 0.68 -0.57 -16.61
CA LEU A 65 -0.60 -0.54 -17.34
C LEU A 65 -1.73 -1.29 -16.62
N ASN A 66 -1.44 -2.10 -15.59
CA ASN A 66 -2.46 -2.84 -14.85
C ASN A 66 -3.17 -2.02 -13.75
N THR A 67 -3.14 -0.69 -13.82
CA THR A 67 -3.80 0.19 -12.83
C THR A 67 -4.80 1.13 -13.45
N LYS A 68 -5.84 1.48 -12.68
CA LYS A 68 -6.79 2.53 -13.06
C LYS A 68 -6.12 3.90 -13.22
N LEU A 69 -4.95 4.09 -12.59
CA LEU A 69 -4.14 5.31 -12.64
C LEU A 69 -3.12 5.32 -13.79
N SER A 70 -3.09 4.27 -14.63
CA SER A 70 -2.10 4.12 -15.69
C SER A 70 -2.01 5.35 -16.62
N PHE A 71 -3.15 5.99 -16.91
CA PHE A 71 -3.17 7.18 -17.77
C PHE A 71 -2.41 8.38 -17.18
N LEU A 72 -2.21 8.45 -15.86
CA LEU A 72 -1.43 9.51 -15.21
C LEU A 72 0.08 9.37 -15.48
N PHE A 73 0.58 8.21 -15.89
CA PHE A 73 2.00 8.04 -16.22
C PHE A 73 2.44 8.96 -17.37
N VAL A 74 1.52 9.39 -18.24
CA VAL A 74 1.77 10.38 -19.29
C VAL A 74 2.22 11.72 -18.71
N ALA A 75 1.82 12.06 -17.47
CA ALA A 75 2.25 13.29 -16.81
C ALA A 75 3.76 13.33 -16.53
N ILE A 76 4.44 12.18 -16.40
CA ILE A 76 5.88 12.11 -16.12
C ILE A 76 6.71 12.67 -17.29
N PRO A 77 6.63 12.15 -18.53
CA PRO A 77 7.36 12.73 -19.65
C PRO A 77 6.90 14.16 -19.95
N LEU A 78 5.61 14.49 -19.72
CA LEU A 78 5.12 15.85 -19.86
C LEU A 78 5.77 16.81 -18.85
N ALA A 79 5.95 16.41 -17.59
CA ALA A 79 6.63 17.21 -16.57
C ALA A 79 8.09 17.49 -16.96
N ILE A 80 8.79 16.46 -17.46
CA ILE A 80 10.17 16.58 -17.93
C ILE A 80 10.25 17.52 -19.14
N ALA A 81 9.35 17.38 -20.12
CA ALA A 81 9.28 18.24 -21.29
C ALA A 81 8.96 19.69 -20.93
N ALA A 82 7.96 19.91 -20.06
CA ALA A 82 7.57 21.22 -19.56
C ALA A 82 8.75 21.93 -18.88
N ARG A 83 9.51 21.21 -18.04
CA ARG A 83 10.72 21.76 -17.40
C ARG A 83 11.80 22.09 -18.42
N ARG A 84 12.02 21.21 -19.41
CA ARG A 84 13.08 21.38 -20.42
C ARG A 84 12.82 22.53 -21.39
N TRP A 85 11.55 22.79 -21.71
CA TRP A 85 11.10 23.88 -22.58
C TRP A 85 10.79 25.18 -21.84
N GLY A 86 10.99 25.23 -20.52
CA GLY A 86 10.83 26.46 -19.74
C GLY A 86 9.36 26.91 -19.57
N TYR A 87 8.42 25.96 -19.48
CA TYR A 87 7.04 26.28 -19.14
C TYR A 87 6.94 26.89 -17.72
N PRO A 88 5.86 27.64 -17.42
CA PRO A 88 5.65 28.21 -16.09
C PRO A 88 5.71 27.18 -14.97
N ASN A 89 6.27 27.57 -13.82
CA ASN A 89 6.47 26.68 -12.66
C ASN A 89 5.19 25.98 -12.20
N ALA A 90 4.01 26.62 -12.33
CA ALA A 90 2.73 26.02 -11.98
C ALA A 90 2.42 24.75 -12.80
N TRP A 91 2.74 24.74 -14.10
CA TRP A 91 2.53 23.56 -14.96
C TRP A 91 3.51 22.45 -14.63
N VAL A 92 4.78 22.78 -14.40
CA VAL A 92 5.79 21.81 -13.99
C VAL A 92 5.42 21.19 -12.64
N PHE A 93 4.96 22.01 -11.69
CA PHE A 93 4.48 21.55 -10.39
C PHE A 93 3.30 20.59 -10.54
N ALA A 94 2.23 21.01 -11.24
CA ALA A 94 1.02 20.22 -11.40
C ALA A 94 1.29 18.88 -12.11
N LEU A 95 2.04 18.90 -13.20
CA LEU A 95 2.40 17.67 -13.93
C LEU A 95 3.28 16.73 -13.10
N SER A 96 4.20 17.29 -12.30
CA SER A 96 5.03 16.48 -11.41
C SER A 96 4.20 15.84 -10.30
N MET A 97 3.27 16.58 -9.69
CA MET A 97 2.34 16.04 -8.68
C MET A 97 1.45 14.94 -9.25
N ILE A 98 0.87 15.15 -10.44
CA ILE A 98 0.05 14.14 -11.13
C ILE A 98 0.90 12.90 -11.47
N GLY A 99 2.15 13.07 -11.90
CA GLY A 99 3.07 11.98 -12.18
C GLY A 99 3.51 11.20 -10.94
N LEU A 100 3.58 11.86 -9.77
CA LEU A 100 3.90 11.23 -8.49
C LEU A 100 2.75 10.34 -7.98
N THR A 101 1.49 10.67 -8.27
CA THR A 101 0.33 9.88 -7.83
C THR A 101 0.38 8.40 -8.24
N PRO A 102 0.52 8.03 -9.53
CA PRO A 102 0.62 6.63 -9.92
C PRO A 102 1.96 5.99 -9.51
N LEU A 103 3.04 6.78 -9.36
CA LEU A 103 4.32 6.25 -8.88
C LEU A 103 4.25 5.81 -7.41
N ALA A 104 3.56 6.58 -6.56
CA ALA A 104 3.37 6.23 -5.15
C ALA A 104 2.65 4.89 -5.01
N GLU A 105 1.58 4.72 -5.78
CA GLU A 105 0.78 3.48 -5.80
C GLU A 105 1.59 2.29 -6.33
N ARG A 106 2.41 2.47 -7.37
CA ARG A 106 3.29 1.41 -7.87
C ARG A 106 4.46 1.09 -6.95
N LEU A 107 5.00 2.06 -6.22
CA LEU A 107 6.01 1.81 -5.19
C LEU A 107 5.45 0.92 -4.07
N SER A 108 4.22 1.19 -3.62
CA SER A 108 3.51 0.35 -2.65
C SER A 108 3.33 -1.07 -3.18
N PHE A 109 2.80 -1.22 -4.40
CA PHE A 109 2.62 -2.54 -5.04
C PHE A 109 3.94 -3.31 -5.18
N LEU A 110 5.01 -2.67 -5.68
CA LEU A 110 6.32 -3.33 -5.83
C LEU A 110 6.90 -3.75 -4.49
N THR A 111 6.66 -2.96 -3.44
CA THR A 111 7.08 -3.26 -2.08
C THR A 111 6.36 -4.50 -1.55
N GLU A 112 5.06 -4.59 -1.75
CA GLU A 112 4.25 -5.75 -1.39
C GLU A 112 4.69 -7.03 -2.14
N GLN A 113 4.89 -6.94 -3.46
CA GLN A 113 5.39 -8.06 -4.27
C GLN A 113 6.77 -8.55 -3.79
N LEU A 114 7.63 -7.62 -3.36
CA LEU A 114 8.94 -7.96 -2.84
C LEU A 114 8.85 -8.52 -1.41
N ALA A 115 7.91 -8.03 -0.60
CA ALA A 115 7.64 -8.54 0.74
C ALA A 115 7.26 -10.03 0.71
N PHE A 116 6.36 -10.42 -0.21
CA PHE A 116 6.00 -11.83 -0.45
C PHE A 116 7.22 -12.74 -0.73
N CYS A 117 8.26 -12.21 -1.38
CA CYS A 117 9.46 -12.96 -1.73
C CYS A 117 10.52 -13.02 -0.61
N THR A 118 10.43 -12.16 0.41
CA THR A 118 11.48 -11.95 1.43
C THR A 118 11.18 -12.56 2.80
N GLY A 119 9.98 -13.13 2.96
CA GLY A 119 9.50 -13.69 4.22
C GLY A 119 8.95 -12.62 5.18
N PRO A 120 8.18 -13.02 6.21
CA PRO A 120 7.33 -12.08 6.96
C PRO A 120 8.07 -10.93 7.64
N THR A 121 9.23 -11.18 8.27
CA THR A 121 9.96 -10.14 9.01
C THR A 121 10.62 -9.13 8.08
N VAL A 122 11.33 -9.60 7.04
CA VAL A 122 12.00 -8.69 6.08
C VAL A 122 10.95 -8.00 5.21
N GLY A 123 9.90 -8.71 4.81
CA GLY A 123 8.80 -8.16 4.04
C GLY A 123 8.01 -7.10 4.81
N GLY A 124 7.72 -7.32 6.09
CA GLY A 124 7.08 -6.31 6.93
C GLY A 124 7.94 -5.06 7.14
N LEU A 125 9.26 -5.22 7.30
CA LEU A 125 10.18 -4.07 7.35
C LEU A 125 10.27 -3.33 6.00
N LEU A 126 10.25 -4.08 4.91
CA LEU A 126 10.24 -3.52 3.56
C LEU A 126 8.95 -2.74 3.31
N ASN A 127 7.80 -3.25 3.74
CA ASN A 127 6.52 -2.55 3.67
C ASN A 127 6.53 -1.27 4.51
N ALA A 128 7.00 -1.35 5.76
CA ALA A 128 7.12 -0.20 6.66
C ALA A 128 7.98 0.94 6.07
N THR A 129 9.08 0.59 5.39
CA THR A 129 10.06 1.57 4.87
C THR A 129 9.76 2.00 3.44
N CYS A 130 9.65 1.05 2.50
CA CYS A 130 9.45 1.32 1.09
C CYS A 130 8.01 1.71 0.75
N GLY A 131 7.01 1.27 1.51
CA GLY A 131 5.61 1.71 1.35
C GLY A 131 5.46 3.22 1.57
N ASN A 132 6.26 3.78 2.49
CA ASN A 132 6.30 5.22 2.77
C ASN A 132 7.44 5.95 2.04
N ALA A 133 8.16 5.28 1.12
CA ALA A 133 9.35 5.86 0.49
C ALA A 133 9.04 7.12 -0.32
N THR A 134 7.88 7.18 -0.98
CA THR A 134 7.50 8.35 -1.78
C THR A 134 7.40 9.61 -0.91
N GLU A 135 6.72 9.51 0.22
CA GLU A 135 6.60 10.62 1.18
C GLU A 135 7.96 11.01 1.75
N LEU A 136 8.77 10.01 2.13
CA LEU A 136 10.10 10.23 2.68
C LEU A 136 11.02 10.93 1.68
N VAL A 137 11.03 10.51 0.42
CA VAL A 137 11.85 11.12 -0.64
C VAL A 137 11.45 12.58 -0.87
N ILE A 138 10.16 12.86 -1.01
CA ILE A 138 9.65 14.23 -1.18
C ILE A 138 10.04 15.11 0.02
N ALA A 139 9.86 14.60 1.24
CA ALA A 139 10.21 15.30 2.47
C ALA A 139 11.72 15.59 2.58
N ILE A 140 12.58 14.62 2.25
CA ILE A 140 14.04 14.81 2.25
C ILE A 140 14.44 15.88 1.25
N PHE A 141 13.94 15.84 0.01
CA PHE A 141 14.27 16.86 -0.99
C PHE A 141 13.81 18.25 -0.56
N ALA A 142 12.62 18.36 0.03
CA ALA A 142 12.11 19.61 0.56
C ALA A 142 12.99 20.14 1.71
N LEU A 143 13.39 19.27 2.66
CA LEU A 143 14.30 19.64 3.75
C LEU A 143 15.67 20.11 3.25
N VAL A 144 16.28 19.38 2.30
CA VAL A 144 17.59 19.74 1.72
C VAL A 144 17.56 21.11 1.05
N HIS A 145 16.42 21.53 0.49
CA HIS A 145 16.23 22.86 -0.09
C HIS A 145 15.69 23.90 0.92
N GLY A 146 15.73 23.62 2.22
CA GLY A 146 15.30 24.54 3.28
C GLY A 146 13.79 24.77 3.36
N LYS A 147 12.98 23.90 2.73
CA LYS A 147 11.51 24.02 2.70
C LYS A 147 10.85 23.34 3.90
N GLU A 148 11.27 23.69 5.11
CA GLU A 148 10.75 23.06 6.33
C GLU A 148 9.23 23.17 6.50
N GLN A 149 8.64 24.30 6.09
CA GLN A 149 7.19 24.50 6.20
C GLN A 149 6.42 23.52 5.32
N VAL A 150 6.90 23.28 4.10
CA VAL A 150 6.32 22.31 3.16
C VAL A 150 6.33 20.92 3.79
N VAL A 151 7.43 20.53 4.43
CA VAL A 151 7.57 19.23 5.09
C VAL A 151 6.59 19.10 6.26
N LYS A 152 6.50 20.13 7.11
CA LYS A 152 5.57 20.15 8.25
C LYS A 152 4.12 20.01 7.79
N PHE A 153 3.70 20.77 6.76
CA PHE A 153 2.35 20.69 6.23
C PHE A 153 2.08 19.38 5.49
N SER A 154 3.05 18.82 4.77
CA SER A 154 2.91 17.54 4.09
C SER A 154 2.71 16.39 5.08
N LEU A 155 3.49 16.34 6.17
CA LEU A 155 3.36 15.30 7.20
C LEU A 155 2.01 15.40 7.92
N LEU A 156 1.59 16.61 8.28
CA LEU A 156 0.28 16.84 8.92
C LEU A 156 -0.86 16.48 7.95
N GLY A 157 -0.72 16.83 6.67
CA GLY A 157 -1.65 16.46 5.61
C GLY A 157 -1.77 14.95 5.42
N SER A 158 -0.66 14.20 5.46
CA SER A 158 -0.65 12.74 5.38
C SER A 158 -1.42 12.12 6.56
N ILE A 159 -1.18 12.58 7.79
CA ILE A 159 -1.92 12.13 8.98
C ILE A 159 -3.42 12.41 8.85
N LEU A 160 -3.80 13.64 8.48
CA LEU A 160 -5.22 14.00 8.31
C LEU A 160 -5.88 13.21 7.17
N SER A 161 -5.17 13.01 6.06
CA SER A 161 -5.65 12.22 4.93
C SER A 161 -5.95 10.78 5.38
N ASN A 162 -5.03 10.14 6.09
CA ASN A 162 -5.24 8.76 6.53
C ASN A 162 -6.37 8.63 7.57
N LEU A 163 -6.43 9.54 8.55
CA LEU A 163 -7.40 9.45 9.64
C LEU A 163 -8.81 9.93 9.28
N LEU A 164 -8.94 10.96 8.44
CA LEU A 164 -10.25 11.54 8.12
C LEU A 164 -10.73 11.14 6.73
N LEU A 165 -9.86 11.26 5.72
CA LEU A 165 -10.26 11.00 4.35
C LEU A 165 -10.33 9.50 4.06
N VAL A 166 -9.22 8.77 4.24
CA VAL A 166 -9.15 7.33 3.95
C VAL A 166 -10.03 6.54 4.91
N LEU A 167 -9.79 6.66 6.22
CA LEU A 167 -10.61 5.96 7.22
C LEU A 167 -12.08 6.42 7.20
N GLY A 168 -12.36 7.71 7.03
CA GLY A 168 -13.74 8.19 6.99
C GLY A 168 -14.50 7.70 5.76
N THR A 169 -13.86 7.68 4.58
CA THR A 169 -14.49 7.14 3.37
C THR A 169 -14.61 5.62 3.40
N SER A 170 -13.65 4.90 4.00
CA SER A 170 -13.75 3.44 4.15
C SER A 170 -14.89 3.04 5.09
N LEU A 171 -15.04 3.73 6.23
CA LEU A 171 -16.17 3.53 7.15
C LEU A 171 -17.50 3.92 6.51
N PHE A 172 -17.54 5.05 5.78
CA PHE A 172 -18.76 5.50 5.11
C PHE A 172 -19.19 4.53 4.01
N CYS A 173 -18.30 4.19 3.06
CA CYS A 173 -18.61 3.28 1.97
C CYS A 173 -18.85 1.84 2.48
N GLY A 174 -18.06 1.37 3.43
CA GLY A 174 -18.23 0.06 4.04
C GLY A 174 -19.52 -0.05 4.85
N GLY A 175 -19.94 1.01 5.54
CA GLY A 175 -21.24 1.09 6.21
C GLY A 175 -22.42 1.18 5.25
N LEU A 176 -22.25 1.79 4.06
CA LEU A 176 -23.27 1.78 3.01
C LEU A 176 -23.47 0.37 2.42
N VAL A 177 -22.38 -0.37 2.21
CA VAL A 177 -22.44 -1.76 1.72
C VAL A 177 -23.04 -2.68 2.77
N ASN A 178 -22.63 -2.52 4.04
CA ASN A 178 -23.07 -3.33 5.17
C ASN A 178 -24.16 -2.61 5.98
N ILE A 179 -25.16 -2.01 5.34
CA ILE A 179 -26.18 -1.22 6.05
C ILE A 179 -27.03 -2.07 7.02
N PHE A 180 -27.05 -3.39 6.82
CA PHE A 180 -27.78 -4.35 7.63
C PHE A 180 -26.89 -5.22 8.54
N ASP A 181 -25.57 -5.04 8.48
CA ASP A 181 -24.58 -5.85 9.21
C ASP A 181 -23.55 -4.97 9.93
N GLU A 182 -23.03 -5.44 11.06
CA GLU A 182 -21.96 -4.71 11.77
C GLU A 182 -20.59 -4.96 11.12
N GLN A 183 -19.85 -3.89 10.82
CA GLN A 183 -18.45 -4.02 10.43
C GLN A 183 -17.62 -4.45 11.63
N LYS A 184 -16.92 -5.59 11.50
CA LYS A 184 -16.05 -6.13 12.54
C LYS A 184 -14.65 -5.53 12.42
N PHE A 185 -14.04 -5.26 13.56
CA PHE A 185 -12.65 -4.81 13.68
C PHE A 185 -12.02 -5.52 14.87
N ASP A 186 -10.74 -5.89 14.77
CA ASP A 186 -10.02 -6.37 15.95
C ASP A 186 -9.79 -5.22 16.92
N ARG A 187 -10.38 -5.36 18.12
CA ARG A 187 -10.30 -4.34 19.16
C ARG A 187 -8.88 -4.15 19.67
N ARG A 188 -8.09 -5.22 19.80
CA ARG A 188 -6.72 -5.14 20.33
C ARG A 188 -5.81 -4.38 19.36
N GLN A 189 -5.92 -4.66 18.06
CA GLN A 189 -5.15 -3.94 17.05
C GLN A 189 -5.56 -2.47 16.95
N ALA A 190 -6.87 -2.21 16.93
CA ALA A 190 -7.40 -0.85 16.95
C ALA A 190 -6.93 -0.07 18.19
N ASP A 191 -6.93 -0.69 19.37
CA ASP A 191 -6.47 -0.07 20.62
C ASP A 191 -4.98 0.27 20.56
N VAL A 192 -4.12 -0.66 20.14
CA VAL A 192 -2.66 -0.43 20.02
C VAL A 192 -2.38 0.70 19.03
N ASN A 193 -3.02 0.68 17.86
CA ASN A 193 -2.84 1.71 16.83
C ASN A 193 -3.36 3.07 17.31
N THR A 194 -4.49 3.12 18.00
CA THR A 194 -5.05 4.35 18.58
C THR A 194 -4.13 4.94 19.65
N LEU A 195 -3.55 4.10 20.51
CA LEU A 195 -2.60 4.53 21.54
C LEU A 195 -1.30 5.08 20.94
N LEU A 196 -0.79 4.47 19.87
CA LEU A 196 0.39 4.97 19.14
C LEU A 196 0.11 6.32 18.45
N LEU A 197 -1.07 6.47 17.85
CA LEU A 197 -1.51 7.74 17.26
C LEU A 197 -1.67 8.83 18.33
N LEU A 198 -2.23 8.49 19.50
CA LEU A 198 -2.36 9.41 20.63
C LEU A 198 -0.99 9.84 21.18
N LEU A 199 -0.03 8.92 21.28
CA LEU A 199 1.35 9.25 21.64
C LEU A 199 1.97 10.22 20.63
N GLY A 200 1.78 9.97 19.33
CA GLY A 200 2.23 10.86 18.25
C GLY A 200 1.62 12.26 18.36
N LEU A 201 0.32 12.34 18.61
CA LEU A 201 -0.39 13.60 18.84
C LEU A 201 0.19 14.35 20.04
N LEU A 202 0.39 13.66 21.17
CA LEU A 202 0.95 14.28 22.39
C LEU A 202 2.36 14.82 22.15
N CYS A 203 3.22 14.05 21.47
CA CYS A 203 4.56 14.47 21.09
C CYS A 203 4.58 15.69 20.15
N HIS A 204 3.51 15.92 19.38
CA HIS A 204 3.38 17.07 18.49
C HIS A 204 2.75 18.30 19.19
N VAL A 205 1.74 18.08 20.02
CA VAL A 205 1.03 19.14 20.76
C VAL A 205 1.94 19.79 21.81
N MET A 206 2.84 19.03 22.42
CA MET A 206 3.75 19.53 23.45
C MET A 206 4.67 20.69 22.95
N PRO A 207 5.44 20.54 21.85
CA PRO A 207 6.23 21.65 21.31
C PRO A 207 5.35 22.79 20.76
N LEU A 208 4.17 22.49 20.21
CA LEU A 208 3.23 23.50 19.72
C LEU A 208 2.73 24.40 20.86
N THR A 209 2.19 23.82 21.93
CA THR A 209 1.69 24.55 23.09
C THR A 209 2.78 25.36 23.79
N PHE A 210 4.00 24.82 23.87
CA PHE A 210 5.15 25.54 24.41
C PHE A 210 5.50 26.80 23.59
N ARG A 211 5.41 26.74 22.25
CA ARG A 211 5.59 27.93 21.40
C ARG A 211 4.50 28.97 21.60
N LEU A 212 3.25 28.53 21.71
CA LEU A 212 2.09 29.43 21.79
C LEU A 212 1.98 30.14 23.15
N THR A 213 2.45 29.51 24.22
CA THR A 213 2.31 30.03 25.59
C THR A 213 3.55 30.76 26.11
N GLY A 214 4.70 30.56 25.48
CA GLY A 214 5.95 31.15 25.97
C GLY A 214 6.09 32.65 25.66
N LYS A 215 6.65 33.38 26.62
CA LYS A 215 6.69 34.85 26.63
C LYS A 215 7.77 35.48 25.76
N SER A 216 8.79 34.72 25.36
CA SER A 216 9.91 35.21 24.55
C SER A 216 10.17 34.27 23.37
N PRO A 217 10.24 34.79 22.13
CA PRO A 217 10.44 33.97 20.91
C PRO A 217 11.79 33.26 20.88
N GLU A 218 12.84 33.86 21.44
CA GLU A 218 14.20 33.31 21.43
C GLU A 218 14.35 32.11 22.37
N ILE A 219 13.83 32.26 23.60
CA ILE A 219 13.86 31.19 24.62
C ILE A 219 12.93 30.04 24.20
N THR A 220 11.77 30.36 23.62
CA THR A 220 10.82 29.35 23.17
C THR A 220 11.34 28.56 21.97
N ALA A 221 12.00 29.18 21.00
CA ALA A 221 12.54 28.48 19.83
C ALA A 221 13.50 27.34 20.21
N VAL A 222 14.44 27.60 21.12
CA VAL A 222 15.41 26.60 21.60
C VAL A 222 14.70 25.49 22.39
N GLY A 223 13.78 25.85 23.28
CA GLY A 223 13.03 24.88 24.07
C GLY A 223 12.13 23.99 23.22
N THR A 224 11.41 24.55 22.25
CA THR A 224 10.60 23.80 21.27
C THR A 224 11.46 22.82 20.51
N LEU A 225 12.61 23.23 19.99
CA LEU A 225 13.45 22.33 19.20
C LEU A 225 13.94 21.14 20.04
N ARG A 226 14.37 21.38 21.28
CA ARG A 226 14.76 20.31 22.21
C ARG A 226 13.60 19.35 22.49
N LEU A 227 12.41 19.89 22.68
CA LEU A 227 11.22 19.13 22.95
C LEU A 227 10.76 18.29 21.75
N SER A 228 10.80 18.86 20.54
CA SER A 228 10.56 18.12 19.29
C SER A 228 11.57 17.00 19.08
N ARG A 229 12.87 17.22 19.40
CA ARG A 229 13.90 16.17 19.34
C ARG A 229 13.66 15.05 20.33
N ALA A 230 13.31 15.39 21.58
CA ALA A 230 12.95 14.40 22.59
C ALA A 230 11.72 13.59 22.17
N GLY A 231 10.68 14.26 21.67
CA GLY A 231 9.47 13.62 21.15
C GLY A 231 9.76 12.66 19.99
N CYS A 232 10.61 13.06 19.03
CA CYS A 232 11.01 12.18 17.92
C CYS A 232 11.76 10.93 18.40
N ILE A 233 12.65 11.04 19.39
CA ILE A 233 13.35 9.88 19.97
C ILE A 233 12.35 8.92 20.64
N ILE A 234 11.43 9.45 21.45
CA ILE A 234 10.40 8.65 22.12
C ILE A 234 9.53 7.93 21.08
N MET A 235 9.08 8.65 20.05
CA MET A 235 8.28 8.08 18.97
C MET A 235 9.04 7.00 18.19
N LEU A 236 10.33 7.21 17.91
CA LEU A 236 11.15 6.23 17.20
C LEU A 236 11.33 4.95 18.03
N VAL A 237 11.59 5.07 19.34
CA VAL A 237 11.69 3.92 20.25
C VAL A 237 10.36 3.17 20.32
N ALA A 238 9.24 3.88 20.48
CA ALA A 238 7.91 3.28 20.50
C ALA A 238 7.58 2.57 19.17
N TYR A 239 7.94 3.18 18.04
CA TYR A 239 7.73 2.59 16.71
C TYR A 239 8.59 1.33 16.49
N VAL A 240 9.86 1.35 16.90
CA VAL A 240 10.72 0.16 16.82
C VAL A 240 10.20 -0.94 17.73
N ALA A 241 9.76 -0.62 18.95
CA ALA A 241 9.14 -1.59 19.86
C ALA A 241 7.86 -2.18 19.26
N TYR A 242 7.03 -1.35 18.62
CA TYR A 242 5.85 -1.79 17.88
C TYR A 242 6.22 -2.73 16.72
N LEU A 243 7.21 -2.39 15.90
CA LEU A 243 7.68 -3.26 14.81
C LEU A 243 8.22 -4.60 15.33
N VAL A 244 8.97 -4.61 16.44
CA VAL A 244 9.42 -5.86 17.07
C VAL A 244 8.23 -6.69 17.57
N CYS A 245 7.19 -6.02 18.09
CA CYS A 245 5.97 -6.68 18.51
C CYS A 245 5.23 -7.32 17.33
N GLN A 246 5.02 -6.55 16.28
CA GLN A 246 4.30 -6.93 15.07
C GLN A 246 5.02 -8.05 14.30
N LEU A 247 6.33 -7.92 14.11
CA LEU A 247 7.10 -8.81 13.24
C LEU A 247 7.66 -10.04 13.95
N TRP A 248 7.76 -10.02 15.28
CA TRP A 248 8.38 -11.11 16.04
C TRP A 248 7.52 -11.61 17.21
N THR A 249 7.27 -10.78 18.24
CA THR A 249 6.75 -11.33 19.51
C THR A 249 5.28 -11.71 19.46
N HIS A 250 4.46 -10.98 18.72
CA HIS A 250 3.01 -11.17 18.63
C HIS A 250 2.54 -11.36 17.19
N ARG A 251 3.40 -11.90 16.31
CA ARG A 251 3.13 -12.06 14.87
C ARG A 251 1.80 -12.75 14.57
N GLN A 252 1.41 -13.75 15.36
CA GLN A 252 0.14 -14.48 15.20
C GLN A 252 -1.11 -13.61 15.39
N LEU A 253 -1.02 -12.53 16.18
CA LEU A 253 -2.12 -11.58 16.35
C LEU A 253 -2.34 -10.75 15.07
N PHE A 254 -1.26 -10.49 14.31
CA PHE A 254 -1.27 -9.65 13.11
C PHE A 254 -1.44 -10.48 11.82
N GLU A 255 -0.92 -11.71 11.74
CA GLU A 255 -1.09 -12.61 10.58
C GLU A 255 -2.51 -13.18 10.44
N ALA A 256 -3.27 -13.29 11.55
CA ALA A 256 -4.64 -13.82 11.50
C ALA A 256 -5.62 -12.89 10.78
N GLU A 257 -5.35 -11.57 10.75
CA GLU A 257 -6.19 -10.60 10.02
C GLU A 257 -5.92 -10.60 8.51
N GLU A 258 -4.66 -10.67 8.06
CA GLU A 258 -4.32 -10.69 6.62
C GLU A 258 -4.98 -11.87 5.88
N GLY A 259 -5.27 -12.98 6.58
CA GLY A 259 -5.95 -14.15 6.01
C GLY A 259 -7.48 -14.19 6.19
N GLU A 260 -8.06 -13.35 7.05
CA GLU A 260 -9.50 -13.29 7.30
C GLU A 260 -10.22 -12.18 6.51
N GLU A 261 -9.49 -11.21 5.95
CA GLU A 261 -10.03 -10.18 5.05
C GLU A 261 -10.57 -10.75 3.72
N ASP A 262 -10.27 -12.01 3.40
CA ASP A 262 -10.72 -12.73 2.19
C ASP A 262 -12.03 -13.54 2.39
N GLY A 263 -12.95 -12.99 3.20
CA GLY A 263 -14.30 -13.51 3.37
C GLY A 263 -15.24 -13.13 2.21
N ASP A 264 -15.65 -14.13 1.43
CA ASP A 264 -16.76 -14.13 0.44
C ASP A 264 -16.53 -13.59 -0.99
N VAL A 265 -15.30 -13.58 -1.48
CA VAL A 265 -15.04 -13.73 -2.93
C VAL A 265 -14.03 -14.87 -3.11
N PRO A 266 -14.36 -15.96 -3.83
CA PRO A 266 -13.37 -16.98 -4.12
C PRO A 266 -12.35 -16.38 -5.10
N SER A 267 -11.25 -15.84 -4.56
CA SER A 267 -10.04 -15.58 -5.34
C SER A 267 -9.43 -16.94 -5.67
N GLU A 268 -9.82 -17.52 -6.79
CA GLU A 268 -9.14 -18.68 -7.36
C GLU A 268 -7.71 -18.26 -7.76
N GLY A 269 -6.77 -18.41 -6.83
CA GLY A 269 -5.34 -18.33 -7.07
C GLY A 269 -4.61 -18.14 -5.74
N GLU A 270 -3.80 -19.12 -5.34
CA GLU A 270 -2.72 -18.88 -4.38
C GLU A 270 -2.01 -17.57 -4.77
N GLU A 271 -1.95 -16.60 -3.87
CA GLU A 271 -1.32 -15.29 -4.10
C GLU A 271 0.19 -15.46 -4.30
N SER A 272 0.57 -15.92 -5.49
CA SER A 272 1.95 -15.99 -5.91
C SER A 272 2.39 -14.60 -6.37
N PRO A 273 3.62 -14.17 -6.06
CA PRO A 273 4.11 -12.87 -6.49
C PRO A 273 4.05 -12.80 -8.02
N VAL A 274 3.34 -11.80 -8.53
CA VAL A 274 3.13 -11.55 -9.95
C VAL A 274 4.46 -11.17 -10.62
N ILE A 275 5.39 -10.60 -9.85
CA ILE A 275 6.70 -10.14 -10.32
C ILE A 275 7.82 -10.90 -9.58
N GLY A 276 8.80 -11.40 -10.32
CA GLY A 276 9.97 -12.06 -9.72
C GLY A 276 10.85 -11.08 -8.93
N PHE A 277 11.44 -11.55 -7.82
CA PHE A 277 12.27 -10.78 -6.88
C PHE A 277 13.23 -9.75 -7.50
N TRP A 278 14.11 -10.19 -8.40
CA TRP A 278 15.10 -9.31 -9.05
C TRP A 278 14.45 -8.26 -9.96
N SER A 279 13.35 -8.61 -10.62
CA SER A 279 12.57 -7.66 -11.41
C SER A 279 11.90 -6.63 -10.50
N GLY A 280 11.36 -7.06 -9.36
CA GLY A 280 10.78 -6.19 -8.34
C GLY A 280 11.80 -5.14 -7.85
N ILE A 281 13.01 -5.56 -7.50
CA ILE A 281 14.09 -4.65 -7.08
C ILE A 281 14.43 -3.62 -8.15
N ILE A 282 14.60 -4.05 -9.41
CA ILE A 282 14.93 -3.14 -10.51
C ILE A 282 13.83 -2.09 -10.69
N TRP A 283 12.56 -2.52 -10.68
CA TRP A 283 11.41 -1.61 -10.79
C TRP A 283 11.30 -0.68 -9.59
N LEU A 284 11.56 -1.17 -8.38
CA LEU A 284 11.54 -0.37 -7.15
C LEU A 284 12.58 0.74 -7.21
N ILE A 285 13.81 0.44 -7.64
CA ILE A 285 14.88 1.42 -7.83
C ILE A 285 14.48 2.44 -8.90
N LEU A 286 13.99 1.98 -10.06
CA LEU A 286 13.60 2.87 -11.15
C LEU A 286 12.46 3.82 -10.74
N ALA A 287 11.44 3.30 -10.07
CA ALA A 287 10.33 4.09 -9.55
C ALA A 287 10.83 5.11 -8.52
N THR A 288 11.68 4.70 -7.57
CA THR A 288 12.28 5.59 -6.57
C THR A 288 13.13 6.69 -7.21
N CYS A 289 13.94 6.37 -8.22
CA CYS A 289 14.71 7.38 -8.98
C CYS A 289 13.80 8.37 -9.71
N THR A 290 12.68 7.88 -10.28
CA THR A 290 11.71 8.75 -10.97
C THR A 290 10.98 9.64 -9.98
N VAL A 291 10.59 9.12 -8.81
CA VAL A 291 10.04 9.91 -7.70
C VAL A 291 11.04 10.96 -7.25
N ALA A 292 12.32 10.61 -7.07
CA ALA A 292 13.35 11.57 -6.68
C ALA A 292 13.48 12.71 -7.70
N LEU A 293 13.47 12.40 -9.00
CA LEU A 293 13.52 13.39 -10.08
C LEU A 293 12.30 14.32 -10.05
N LEU A 294 11.07 13.78 -9.94
CA LEU A 294 9.86 14.60 -9.88
C LEU A 294 9.78 15.40 -8.57
N SER A 295 10.24 14.84 -7.46
CA SER A 295 10.35 15.53 -6.16
C SER A 295 11.24 16.76 -6.26
N GLN A 296 12.37 16.64 -6.95
CA GLN A 296 13.25 17.79 -7.23
C GLN A 296 12.52 18.89 -8.02
N TYR A 297 11.71 18.52 -9.02
CA TYR A 297 10.92 19.49 -9.78
C TYR A 297 9.87 20.17 -8.91
N VAL A 298 9.10 19.40 -8.13
CA VAL A 298 8.11 19.93 -7.18
C VAL A 298 8.76 20.95 -6.24
N VAL A 299 9.84 20.56 -5.57
CA VAL A 299 10.54 21.42 -4.60
C VAL A 299 11.12 22.67 -5.27
N ALA A 300 11.68 22.56 -6.48
CA ALA A 300 12.23 23.69 -7.22
C ALA A 300 11.17 24.68 -7.71
N THR A 301 9.93 24.24 -7.87
CA THR A 301 8.81 25.10 -8.30
C THR A 301 8.09 25.78 -7.15
N ILE A 302 8.27 25.31 -5.91
CA ILE A 302 7.73 25.97 -4.72
C ILE A 302 8.64 27.16 -4.37
N GLU A 303 8.09 28.37 -4.35
CA GLU A 303 8.83 29.57 -3.94
C GLU A 303 9.14 29.54 -2.44
N VAL A 304 10.23 30.21 -2.02
CA VAL A 304 10.49 30.40 -0.58
C VAL A 304 9.65 31.60 -0.18
N SER A 305 8.55 31.37 0.54
CA SER A 305 7.81 32.43 1.22
C SER A 305 8.52 32.87 2.49
#